data_AF-A0A9P8PRJ1-F1
#
_entry.id   AF-A0A9P8PRJ1-F1
#
_cell.length_a   1.000
_cell.length_b   1.000
_cell.length_c   1.000
_cell.angle_alpha   90.00
_cell.angle_beta   90.00
_cell.angle_gamma   90.00
#
_symmetry.space_group_name_H-M   'P 1'
#
loop_
_entity.id
_entity.type
_entity.pdbx_description
1 polymer ?
#
loop_
_entity_poly.entity_id
_entity_poly.type
_entity_poly.pdbx_seq_one_letter_code
_entity_poly.pdbx_strand_id
1 'polypeptide(L)'
;MSNIIDVFKPPKSRDLEPDEYASCLPCQVMATVGSILTGVYFATGTVFDDPKLSPKQNLEKNPLWWRNFIKLGGVGLVGYGIYRGGEGWIWNLEDQGKKYNLSFVL
;
A
#
# COMPACT_ATOMS: atom_id res chain seq x y z
N MET A 1 9.20 -23.86 -11.91
CA MET A 1 10.35 -24.03 -11.00
C MET A 1 11.03 -22.68 -10.90
N SER A 2 11.05 -22.07 -9.73
CA SER A 2 11.63 -20.74 -9.53
C SER A 2 13.14 -20.86 -9.33
N ASN A 3 13.94 -20.11 -10.10
CA ASN A 3 15.40 -20.13 -10.02
C ASN A 3 15.92 -18.80 -9.44
N ILE A 4 16.89 -18.85 -8.52
CA ILE A 4 17.49 -17.65 -7.90
C ILE A 4 18.19 -16.76 -8.93
N ILE A 5 18.63 -17.34 -10.06
CA ILE A 5 19.25 -16.58 -11.15
C ILE A 5 18.25 -15.62 -11.82
N ASP A 6 16.96 -15.94 -11.82
CA ASP A 6 15.92 -15.13 -12.45
C ASP A 6 15.67 -13.81 -11.72
N VAL A 7 16.12 -13.68 -10.46
CA VAL A 7 16.08 -12.43 -9.69
C VAL A 7 17.12 -11.43 -10.20
N PHE A 8 18.31 -11.91 -10.57
CA PHE A 8 19.41 -11.07 -11.04
C PHE A 8 19.38 -10.83 -12.54
N LYS A 9 18.66 -11.67 -13.29
CA LYS A 9 18.46 -11.52 -14.73
C LYS A 9 16.97 -11.68 -15.05
N PRO A 10 16.15 -10.69 -14.66
CA PRO A 10 14.72 -10.77 -14.92
C PRO A 10 14.46 -10.88 -16.43
N PRO A 11 13.39 -11.59 -16.83
CA PRO A 11 12.96 -11.61 -18.22
C PRO A 11 12.70 -10.17 -18.70
N LYS A 12 12.94 -9.92 -19.99
CA LYS A 12 12.69 -8.60 -20.58
C LYS A 12 11.26 -8.17 -20.28
N SER A 13 11.10 -6.92 -19.82
CA SER A 13 9.80 -6.30 -19.66
C SER A 13 9.03 -6.42 -20.98
N ARG A 14 7.89 -7.09 -20.94
CA ARG A 14 6.91 -7.13 -22.02
C ARG A 14 5.63 -6.48 -21.53
N ASP A 15 4.87 -5.92 -22.45
CA ASP A 15 3.50 -5.51 -22.14
C ASP A 15 2.71 -6.78 -21.80
N LEU A 16 1.99 -6.74 -20.68
CA LEU A 16 1.11 -7.82 -20.26
C LEU A 16 -0.19 -7.72 -21.06
N GLU A 17 -0.75 -8.86 -21.45
CA GLU A 17 -2.09 -8.87 -22.03
C GLU A 17 -3.15 -8.56 -20.95
N PRO A 18 -4.32 -8.00 -21.33
CA PRO A 18 -5.35 -7.57 -20.38
C PRO A 18 -5.88 -8.61 -19.40
N ASP A 19 -5.82 -9.87 -19.79
CA ASP A 19 -6.20 -11.04 -18.99
C ASP A 19 -5.17 -11.33 -17.88
N GLU A 20 -3.88 -11.11 -18.14
CA GLU A 20 -2.79 -11.38 -17.19
C GLU A 20 -2.79 -10.43 -15.99
N TYR A 21 -3.28 -9.20 -16.17
CA TYR A 21 -3.49 -8.22 -15.09
C TYR A 21 -4.96 -8.04 -14.71
N ALA A 22 -5.87 -8.87 -15.25
CA ALA A 22 -7.27 -8.87 -14.82
C ALA A 22 -7.40 -9.20 -13.32
N SER A 23 -6.48 -10.03 -12.81
CA SER A 23 -6.43 -10.53 -11.42
C SER A 23 -5.63 -9.62 -10.47
N CYS A 24 -5.71 -8.29 -10.63
CA CYS A 24 -5.03 -7.34 -9.73
C CYS A 24 -5.70 -7.18 -8.35
N LEU A 25 -6.86 -7.80 -8.14
CA LEU A 25 -7.66 -7.69 -6.91
C LEU A 25 -6.88 -8.03 -5.63
N PRO A 26 -6.14 -9.16 -5.54
CA PRO A 26 -5.36 -9.49 -4.35
C PRO A 26 -4.26 -8.45 -4.07
N CYS A 27 -3.56 -7.98 -5.10
CA CYS A 27 -2.53 -6.96 -4.97
C CYS A 27 -3.11 -5.61 -4.50
N GLN A 28 -4.26 -5.21 -5.05
CA GLN A 28 -4.96 -4.00 -4.66
C GLN A 28 -5.45 -4.05 -3.22
N VAL A 29 -6.02 -5.18 -2.79
CA VAL A 29 -6.45 -5.41 -1.41
C VAL A 29 -5.25 -5.34 -0.46
N MET A 30 -4.14 -6.01 -0.78
CA MET A 30 -2.93 -5.98 0.05
C MET A 30 -2.33 -4.58 0.15
N ALA A 31 -2.26 -3.85 -0.96
CA ALA A 31 -1.80 -2.47 -0.97
C ALA A 31 -2.69 -1.57 -0.12
N THR A 32 -4.01 -1.72 -0.21
CA THR A 32 -5.00 -0.95 0.55
C THR A 32 -4.91 -1.23 2.04
N VAL A 33 -4.98 -2.51 2.43
CA VAL A 33 -4.94 -2.93 3.83
C VAL A 33 -3.58 -2.58 4.45
N GLY A 34 -2.48 -2.89 3.76
CA GLY A 34 -1.13 -2.61 4.24
C GLY A 34 -0.89 -1.12 4.46
N SER A 35 -1.30 -0.27 3.51
CA SER A 35 -1.14 1.18 3.64
C SER A 35 -2.03 1.79 4.73
N ILE A 36 -3.28 1.35 4.87
CA ILE A 36 -4.16 1.83 5.95
C ILE A 36 -3.64 1.41 7.31
N LEU A 37 -3.34 0.12 7.51
CA LEU A 37 -2.88 -0.38 8.81
C LEU A 37 -1.56 0.27 9.24
N THR A 38 -0.58 0.30 8.34
CA THR A 38 0.72 0.93 8.60
C THR A 38 0.57 2.43 8.77
N GLY A 39 -0.28 3.06 7.95
CA GLY A 39 -0.55 4.50 8.00
C GLY A 39 -1.16 4.92 9.33
N VAL A 40 -2.16 4.20 9.81
CA VAL A 40 -2.77 4.42 11.13
C VAL A 40 -1.72 4.24 12.24
N TYR A 41 -0.95 3.16 12.21
CA TYR A 41 0.11 2.90 13.20
C TYR A 41 1.17 4.02 13.26
N PHE A 42 1.53 4.60 12.11
CA PHE A 42 2.45 5.73 12.06
C PHE A 42 1.79 7.04 12.50
N ALA A 43 0.53 7.27 12.13
CA ALA A 43 -0.21 8.49 12.45
C ALA A 43 -0.47 8.64 13.96
N THR A 44 -0.74 7.55 14.68
CA THR A 44 -0.89 7.58 16.15
C THR A 44 0.42 7.95 16.85
N GLY A 45 1.57 7.63 16.25
CA GLY A 45 2.89 7.84 16.85
C GLY A 45 3.29 6.79 17.87
N THR A 46 2.56 5.67 17.97
CA THR A 46 2.86 4.54 18.86
C THR A 46 4.24 3.94 18.59
N VAL A 47 4.80 4.15 17.39
CA VAL A 47 6.20 3.82 17.04
C VAL A 47 7.22 4.42 18.03
N PHE A 48 6.89 5.56 18.64
CA PHE A 48 7.80 6.28 19.53
C PHE A 48 7.48 6.05 21.01
N ASP A 49 6.51 5.21 21.35
CA ASP A 49 6.18 4.90 22.75
C ASP A 49 7.16 3.84 23.25
N ASP A 50 8.13 4.27 24.06
CA ASP A 50 9.06 3.38 24.75
C ASP A 50 8.93 3.55 26.27
N PRO A 51 8.43 2.52 27.00
CA PRO A 51 8.24 2.60 28.44
C PRO A 51 9.56 2.65 29.23
N LYS A 52 10.71 2.38 28.59
CA LYS A 52 12.03 2.38 29.24
C LYS A 52 12.71 3.75 29.20
N LEU A 53 12.24 4.68 28.38
CA LEU A 53 12.83 6.01 28.24
C LEU A 53 12.00 7.07 28.97
N SER A 54 12.70 7.99 29.63
CA SER A 54 12.06 9.23 30.08
C SER A 54 11.61 10.07 28.88
N PRO A 55 10.56 10.91 29.03
CA PRO A 55 10.08 11.76 27.95
C PRO A 55 11.17 12.64 27.31
N LYS A 56 12.11 13.17 28.12
CA LYS A 56 13.24 13.97 27.64
C LYS A 56 14.19 13.15 26.76
N GLN A 57 14.63 11.98 27.23
CA GLN A 57 15.57 11.15 26.49
C GLN A 57 14.94 10.62 25.19
N ASN A 58 13.64 10.33 25.20
CA ASN A 58 12.93 9.94 23.99
C ASN A 58 12.82 11.10 22.98
N LEU A 59 12.66 12.34 23.45
CA LEU A 59 12.63 13.52 22.58
C LEU A 59 14.00 13.85 21.97
N GLU A 60 15.08 13.58 22.72
CA GLU A 60 16.46 13.74 22.25
C GLU A 60 16.81 12.73 21.15
N LYS A 61 16.40 11.46 21.32
CA LYS A 61 16.57 10.41 20.30
C LYS A 61 15.65 10.58 19.10
N ASN A 62 14.41 11.00 19.34
CA ASN A 62 13.38 11.17 18.33
C ASN A 62 12.89 12.62 18.34
N PRO A 63 13.57 13.54 17.65
CA PRO A 63 13.21 14.95 17.65
C PRO A 63 11.84 15.18 17.00
N LEU A 64 11.19 16.29 17.36
CA LEU A 64 9.81 16.60 16.94
C LEU A 64 9.63 16.60 15.42
N TRP A 65 10.59 17.13 14.66
CA TRP A 65 10.50 17.16 13.21
C TRP A 65 10.43 15.75 12.61
N TRP A 66 11.18 14.80 13.17
CA TRP A 66 11.19 13.41 12.72
C TRP A 66 9.88 12.71 13.06
N ARG A 67 9.39 12.91 14.29
CA ARG A 67 8.08 12.39 14.70
C ARG A 67 6.96 12.90 13.81
N ASN A 68 6.97 14.20 13.50
CA ASN A 68 5.98 14.82 12.63
C ASN A 68 6.07 14.30 11.19
N PHE A 69 7.28 14.09 10.67
CA PHE A 69 7.48 13.48 9.36
C PHE A 69 6.85 12.08 9.28
N ILE A 70 7.12 11.21 10.27
CA ILE A 70 6.54 9.86 10.31
C ILE A 70 5.01 9.90 10.45
N LYS A 71 4.47 10.77 11.32
CA LYS A 71 3.03 10.92 11.49
C LYS A 71 2.34 11.41 10.21
N LEU A 72 2.90 12.42 9.55
CA LEU A 72 2.40 12.94 8.28
C LEU A 72 2.50 11.89 7.18
N GLY A 73 3.61 11.13 7.12
CA GLY A 73 3.75 9.99 6.24
C GLY A 73 2.67 8.92 6.50
N GLY A 74 2.34 8.68 7.77
CA GLY A 74 1.24 7.79 8.16
C GLY A 74 -0.12 8.24 7.64
N VAL A 75 -0.47 9.52 7.82
CA VAL A 75 -1.70 10.10 7.24
C VAL A 75 -1.70 9.99 5.71
N GLY A 76 -0.55 10.24 5.08
CA GLY A 76 -0.37 10.06 3.64
C GLY A 76 -0.62 8.63 3.18
N LEU A 77 -0.14 7.64 3.92
CA LEU A 77 -0.38 6.21 3.65
C LEU A 77 -1.86 5.85 3.78
N VAL A 78 -2.58 6.38 4.78
CA VAL A 78 -4.03 6.18 4.89
C VAL A 78 -4.75 6.76 3.68
N GLY A 79 -4.42 7.99 3.28
CA GLY A 79 -4.99 8.62 2.09
C GLY A 79 -4.69 7.83 0.81
N TYR A 80 -3.46 7.34 0.67
CA TYR A 80 -3.06 6.47 -0.45
C TYR A 80 -3.83 5.15 -0.45
N GLY A 81 -4.05 4.53 0.71
CA GLY A 81 -4.83 3.31 0.83
C GLY A 81 -6.29 3.51 0.43
N ILE A 82 -6.93 4.59 0.88
CA ILE A 82 -8.29 4.95 0.45
C ILE A 82 -8.33 5.17 -1.07
N TYR A 83 -7.34 5.88 -1.61
CA TYR A 83 -7.23 6.08 -3.06
C TYR A 83 -7.11 4.74 -3.81
N ARG A 84 -6.16 3.88 -3.43
CA ARG A 84 -5.99 2.58 -4.11
C ARG A 84 -7.18 1.64 -3.90
N GLY A 85 -7.83 1.67 -2.75
CA GLY A 85 -9.02 0.86 -2.46
C GLY A 85 -10.27 1.31 -3.20
N GLY A 86 -10.39 2.62 -3.49
CA GLY A 86 -11.52 3.19 -4.22
C GLY A 86 -11.45 3.01 -5.74
N GLU A 87 -10.28 2.69 -6.29
CA GLU A 87 -10.12 2.38 -7.71
C GLU A 87 -11.00 1.18 -8.12
N GLY A 88 -11.80 1.37 -9.18
CA GLY A 88 -12.73 0.36 -9.71
C GLY A 88 -14.10 0.33 -9.01
N TRP A 89 -14.24 0.95 -7.83
CA TRP A 89 -15.51 1.02 -7.09
C TRP A 89 -16.14 2.41 -7.10
N ILE A 90 -15.31 3.45 -6.93
CA ILE A 90 -15.75 4.85 -6.79
C ILE A 90 -15.32 5.67 -8.01
N TRP A 91 -14.18 5.34 -8.63
CA TRP A 91 -13.69 5.96 -9.87
C TRP A 91 -13.00 4.92 -10.77
N ASN A 92 -12.68 5.29 -12.01
CA ASN A 92 -12.21 4.38 -13.07
C ASN A 92 -13.22 3.25 -13.36
N LEU A 93 -14.50 3.62 -13.44
CA LEU A 93 -15.61 2.69 -13.71
C LEU A 93 -15.64 2.21 -15.18
N GLU A 94 -14.96 2.87 -16.10
CA GLU A 94 -14.92 2.48 -17.53
C GLU A 94 -14.19 1.15 -17.76
N ASP A 95 -13.23 0.78 -16.90
CA ASP A 95 -12.59 -0.54 -16.90
C ASP A 95 -13.54 -1.66 -16.42
N GLN A 96 -14.68 -1.31 -15.82
CA GLN A 96 -15.69 -2.27 -15.33
C GLN A 96 -16.64 -2.71 -16.45
N GLY A 97 -17.00 -1.82 -17.39
CA GLY A 97 -17.94 -2.16 -18.48
C GLY A 97 -17.45 -3.30 -19.39
N LYS A 98 -16.13 -3.47 -19.49
CA LYS A 98 -15.48 -4.61 -20.16
C LYS A 98 -15.25 -5.83 -19.25
N LYS A 99 -15.01 -5.61 -17.94
CA LYS A 99 -14.77 -6.69 -16.95
C LYS A 99 -16.03 -7.46 -16.53
N TYR A 100 -17.19 -6.80 -16.41
CA TYR A 100 -18.43 -7.46 -15.95
C TYR A 100 -19.26 -8.10 -17.06
N ASN A 101 -19.04 -7.71 -18.33
CA ASN A 101 -19.60 -8.45 -19.48
C ASN A 101 -18.96 -9.84 -19.69
N LEU A 102 -17.81 -10.13 -19.08
CA LEU A 102 -17.20 -11.47 -19.08
C LEU A 102 -17.48 -12.29 -17.80
N SER A 103 -17.95 -11.67 -16.71
CA SER A 103 -18.32 -12.39 -15.47
C SER A 103 -19.82 -12.60 -15.30
N PHE A 104 -20.67 -12.02 -16.16
CA PHE A 104 -22.11 -12.31 -16.23
C PHE A 104 -22.50 -13.04 -17.51
N VAL A 105 -21.62 -13.92 -17.99
CA VAL A 105 -21.99 -14.98 -18.94
C VAL A 105 -21.75 -16.30 -18.20
N LEU A 106 -22.84 -16.78 -17.58
CA LEU A 106 -23.13 -18.21 -17.49
C LEU A 106 -23.14 -18.82 -18.90
#